data_AF-A0A654LXJ4-F1
#
_entry.id   AF-A0A654LXJ4-F1
#
_cell.length_a   1.000
_cell.length_b   1.000
_cell.length_c   1.000
_cell.angle_alpha   90.00
_cell.angle_beta   90.00
_cell.angle_gamma   90.00
#
_symmetry.space_group_name_H-M   'P 1'
#
loop_
_entity.id
_entity.type
_entity.pdbx_description
1 polymer ?
#
loop_
_entity_poly.entity_id
_entity_poly.type
_entity_poly.pdbx_seq_one_letter_code
_entity_poly.pdbx_strand_id
1 'polypeptide(L)'
;MYKYKYRSLRTMGSKSTMSSSQLILPYIENFQKNFADIKSKSSFYLKTNTEKDFFDLNHDIKKLEYNLLIFPKKIRDQKDLKTMRRISKSLSKVEGDLRAYDLIDKEILNKKGSSRDQNHIKNFENILKVRKQNLLSESNSIIQKIESVNLPIIDMQFDDRSLHKRTKKLSANVDKLTRGIGKKVMKFDSDNIIVPKNNNVSKNIFKLQKRCEKLKLTLDILTHLPQQSDIRDGGYQNTENVVIKNCNKIHRLLQDINSINYATSLLKQAGSEHYMMKAVDKVNDDLQEKQRQFIDMCKHFSENKTASVNDTKIDTQPKNV
;
A
#
# COMPACT_ATOMS: atom_id res chain seq x y z
N MET A 1 -24.22 6.63 39.42
CA MET A 1 -24.99 7.30 38.35
C MET A 1 -24.67 8.78 38.41
N TYR A 2 -23.74 9.28 37.58
CA TYR A 2 -23.32 10.69 37.60
C TYR A 2 -23.47 11.28 36.19
N LYS A 3 -24.40 12.24 36.07
CA LYS A 3 -24.64 13.07 34.88
C LYS A 3 -23.74 14.31 34.98
N TYR A 4 -22.84 14.50 34.03
CA TYR A 4 -22.19 15.80 33.83
C TYR A 4 -22.90 16.57 32.70
N LYS A 5 -23.57 17.66 33.10
CA LYS A 5 -24.08 18.73 32.23
C LYS A 5 -22.89 19.54 31.72
N TYR A 6 -22.63 19.52 30.41
CA TYR A 6 -21.73 20.50 29.80
C TYR A 6 -22.50 21.80 29.52
N ARG A 7 -22.12 22.88 30.23
CA ARG A 7 -22.51 24.25 29.93
C ARG A 7 -21.76 24.70 28.66
N SER A 8 -22.51 25.12 27.66
CA SER A 8 -22.03 25.80 26.46
C SER A 8 -21.46 27.18 26.84
N LEU A 9 -20.15 27.36 26.73
CA LEU A 9 -19.53 28.67 26.64
C LEU A 9 -19.48 29.09 25.17
N ARG A 10 -20.36 30.02 24.78
CA ARG A 10 -20.19 30.82 23.57
C ARG A 10 -18.99 31.73 23.80
N THR A 11 -17.94 31.56 23.02
CA THR A 11 -16.99 32.63 22.73
C THR A 11 -17.26 33.09 21.30
N MET A 12 -17.92 34.25 21.18
CA MET A 12 -17.88 35.04 19.95
C MET A 12 -16.47 35.62 19.85
N GLY A 13 -15.72 35.14 18.86
CA GLY A 13 -14.46 35.71 18.41
C GLY A 13 -14.31 35.38 16.94
N SER A 14 -14.61 36.35 16.07
CA SER A 14 -14.55 36.22 14.63
C SER A 14 -13.11 35.99 14.17
N LYS A 15 -12.70 34.73 14.04
CA LYS A 15 -11.63 34.38 13.11
C LYS A 15 -12.28 34.27 11.74
N SER A 16 -11.86 35.07 10.76
CA SER A 16 -12.29 34.90 9.38
C SER A 16 -11.80 33.53 8.89
N THR A 17 -12.64 32.52 9.04
CA THR A 17 -12.46 31.21 8.42
C THR A 17 -12.50 31.41 6.91
N MET A 18 -11.36 31.27 6.22
CA MET A 18 -11.36 31.14 4.77
C MET A 18 -12.42 30.09 4.38
N SER A 19 -13.28 30.40 3.40
CA SER A 19 -14.32 29.45 2.98
C SER A 19 -13.65 28.18 2.44
N SER A 20 -14.17 26.99 2.74
CA SER A 20 -13.43 25.75 2.42
C SER A 20 -13.39 25.43 0.93
N SER A 21 -14.14 26.18 0.09
CA SER A 21 -13.93 26.28 -1.35
C SER A 21 -12.51 26.77 -1.72
N GLN A 22 -11.91 27.66 -0.93
CA GLN A 22 -10.52 28.11 -1.11
C GLN A 22 -9.49 27.08 -0.60
N LEU A 23 -9.90 26.19 0.31
CA LEU A 23 -9.03 25.16 0.87
C LEU A 23 -8.95 23.94 -0.07
N ILE A 24 -10.07 23.44 -0.59
CA ILE A 24 -10.04 22.23 -1.44
C ILE A 24 -9.48 22.49 -2.85
N LEU A 25 -9.60 23.73 -3.37
CA LEU A 25 -9.24 24.06 -4.74
C LEU A 25 -7.78 23.69 -5.06
N PRO A 26 -6.77 24.03 -4.22
CA PRO A 26 -5.39 23.55 -4.40
C PRO A 26 -5.25 22.02 -4.49
N TYR A 27 -6.07 21.27 -3.73
CA TYR A 27 -6.04 19.80 -3.80
C TYR A 27 -6.64 19.29 -5.11
N ILE A 28 -7.73 19.91 -5.59
CA ILE A 28 -8.35 19.58 -6.88
C ILE A 28 -7.39 19.90 -8.03
N GLU A 29 -6.76 21.06 -8.01
CA GLU A 29 -5.75 21.47 -8.99
C GLU A 29 -4.57 20.49 -9.00
N ASN A 30 -4.06 20.13 -7.82
CA ASN A 30 -3.00 19.13 -7.70
C ASN A 30 -3.45 17.75 -8.21
N PHE A 31 -4.70 17.34 -7.92
CA PHE A 31 -5.25 16.10 -8.46
C PHE A 31 -5.33 16.11 -9.99
N GLN A 32 -5.79 17.22 -10.58
CA GLN A 32 -5.88 17.39 -12.03
C GLN A 32 -4.49 17.42 -12.68
N LYS A 33 -3.53 18.11 -12.06
CA LYS A 33 -2.12 18.11 -12.49
C LYS A 33 -1.54 16.70 -12.47
N ASN A 34 -1.68 15.98 -11.35
CA ASN A 34 -1.19 14.59 -11.24
C ASN A 34 -1.83 13.66 -12.29
N PHE A 35 -3.11 13.88 -12.62
CA PHE A 35 -3.77 13.14 -13.69
C PHE A 35 -3.16 13.44 -15.06
N ALA A 36 -2.90 14.71 -15.37
CA ALA A 36 -2.23 15.11 -16.61
C ALA A 36 -0.78 14.57 -16.68
N ASP A 37 -0.06 14.59 -15.57
CA ASP A 37 1.29 14.02 -15.45
C ASP A 37 1.28 12.51 -15.71
N ILE A 38 0.28 11.78 -15.19
CA ILE A 38 0.10 10.35 -15.48
C ILE A 38 -0.14 10.11 -16.98
N LYS A 39 -0.89 10.96 -17.67
CA LYS A 39 -1.05 10.85 -19.14
C LYS A 39 0.27 11.06 -19.88
N SER A 40 1.05 12.05 -19.47
CA SER A 40 2.38 12.31 -20.05
C SER A 40 3.33 11.13 -19.81
N LYS A 41 3.42 10.65 -18.57
CA LYS A 41 4.22 9.46 -18.21
C LYS A 41 3.75 8.19 -18.93
N SER A 42 2.44 8.05 -19.16
CA SER A 42 1.89 6.95 -19.95
C SER A 42 2.40 7.00 -21.40
N SER A 43 2.36 8.18 -22.01
CA SER A 43 2.87 8.39 -23.37
C SER A 43 4.38 8.14 -23.47
N PHE A 44 5.13 8.50 -22.42
CA PHE A 44 6.56 8.20 -22.33
C PHE A 44 6.83 6.70 -22.17
N TYR A 45 6.12 6.03 -21.26
CA TYR A 45 6.25 4.59 -21.04
C TYR A 45 5.95 3.79 -22.31
N LEU A 46 4.94 4.17 -23.10
CA LEU A 46 4.66 3.52 -24.39
C LEU A 46 5.81 3.61 -25.40
N LYS A 47 6.74 4.57 -25.24
CA LYS A 47 7.95 4.71 -26.07
C LYS A 47 9.14 3.93 -25.53
N THR A 48 9.34 3.94 -24.20
CA THR A 48 10.52 3.30 -23.59
C THR A 48 10.30 1.82 -23.26
N ASN A 49 9.09 1.47 -22.83
CA ASN A 49 8.64 0.14 -22.46
C ASN A 49 9.58 -0.59 -21.48
N THR A 50 10.16 0.14 -20.52
CA THR A 50 11.05 -0.47 -19.51
C THR A 50 10.29 -0.87 -18.25
N GLU A 51 10.77 -1.91 -17.56
CA GLU A 51 10.18 -2.35 -16.28
C GLU A 51 10.21 -1.24 -15.21
N LYS A 52 11.31 -0.47 -15.16
CA LYS A 52 11.43 0.66 -14.22
C LYS A 52 10.32 1.68 -14.46
N ASP A 53 10.15 2.11 -15.71
CA ASP A 53 9.11 3.09 -16.06
C ASP A 53 7.71 2.52 -15.79
N PHE A 54 7.50 1.22 -16.01
CA PHE A 54 6.26 0.54 -15.65
C PHE A 54 5.99 0.62 -14.13
N PHE A 55 6.97 0.30 -13.28
CA PHE A 55 6.80 0.31 -11.83
C PHE A 55 6.50 1.73 -11.31
N ASP A 56 7.21 2.74 -11.83
CA ASP A 56 7.02 4.14 -11.47
C ASP A 56 5.63 4.65 -11.91
N LEU A 57 5.22 4.38 -13.15
CA LEU A 57 3.90 4.75 -13.66
C LEU A 57 2.76 4.06 -12.90
N ASN A 58 2.89 2.76 -12.64
CA ASN A 58 1.88 2.01 -11.89
C ASN A 58 1.77 2.51 -10.44
N HIS A 59 2.88 2.93 -9.83
CA HIS A 59 2.85 3.57 -8.51
C HIS A 59 2.01 4.85 -8.51
N ASP A 60 2.23 5.73 -9.49
CA ASP A 60 1.48 6.97 -9.64
C ASP A 60 -0.02 6.73 -9.90
N ILE A 61 -0.34 5.75 -10.75
CA ILE A 61 -1.74 5.36 -11.03
C ILE A 61 -2.44 4.85 -9.77
N LYS A 62 -1.76 4.03 -8.94
CA LYS A 62 -2.31 3.60 -7.64
C LYS A 62 -2.51 4.79 -6.70
N LYS A 63 -1.54 5.71 -6.62
CA LYS A 63 -1.66 6.92 -5.79
C LYS A 63 -2.88 7.75 -6.22
N LEU A 64 -3.06 7.94 -7.53
CA LEU A 64 -4.22 8.61 -8.10
C LEU A 64 -5.54 7.89 -7.72
N GLU A 65 -5.62 6.56 -7.86
CA GLU A 65 -6.82 5.77 -7.47
C GLU A 65 -7.20 6.03 -6.02
N TYR A 66 -6.22 6.08 -5.12
CA TYR A 66 -6.45 6.33 -3.71
C TYR A 66 -6.83 7.77 -3.42
N ASN A 67 -6.19 8.74 -4.08
CA ASN A 67 -6.56 10.16 -3.98
C ASN A 67 -8.04 10.38 -4.29
N LEU A 68 -8.64 9.56 -5.16
CA LEU A 68 -10.08 9.63 -5.41
C LEU A 68 -10.95 9.47 -4.15
N LEU A 69 -10.46 8.81 -3.11
CA LEU A 69 -11.20 8.56 -1.87
C LEU A 69 -11.56 9.85 -1.12
N ILE A 70 -10.91 10.97 -1.39
CA ILE A 70 -11.33 12.25 -0.82
C ILE A 70 -12.66 12.73 -1.42
N PHE A 71 -12.95 12.39 -2.67
CA PHE A 71 -14.12 12.89 -3.37
C PHE A 71 -15.41 12.14 -2.99
N PRO A 72 -16.59 12.78 -3.14
CA PRO A 72 -17.87 12.16 -2.90
C PRO A 72 -18.11 10.98 -3.86
N LYS A 73 -19.06 10.12 -3.51
CA LYS A 73 -19.38 8.94 -4.34
C LYS A 73 -19.78 9.33 -5.77
N LYS A 74 -20.54 10.41 -5.97
CA LYS A 74 -20.97 10.91 -7.28
C LYS A 74 -19.79 11.17 -8.23
N ILE A 75 -18.73 11.83 -7.75
CA ILE A 75 -17.50 12.05 -8.52
C ILE A 75 -16.77 10.73 -8.76
N ARG A 76 -16.52 9.94 -7.70
CA ARG A 76 -15.82 8.64 -7.79
C ARG A 76 -16.47 7.61 -8.71
N ASP A 77 -17.76 7.78 -9.02
CA ASP A 77 -18.56 6.89 -9.85
C ASP A 77 -18.66 7.35 -11.32
N GLN A 78 -18.05 8.48 -11.68
CA GLN A 78 -17.87 8.90 -13.07
C GLN A 78 -17.15 7.79 -13.88
N LYS A 79 -17.54 7.65 -15.15
CA LYS A 79 -17.07 6.57 -16.04
C LYS A 79 -15.55 6.52 -16.13
N ASP A 80 -14.92 7.67 -16.37
CA ASP A 80 -13.48 7.79 -16.56
C ASP A 80 -12.68 7.43 -15.30
N LEU A 81 -13.17 7.85 -14.13
CA LEU A 81 -12.57 7.47 -12.85
C LEU A 81 -12.73 5.98 -12.52
N LYS A 82 -13.85 5.38 -12.93
CA LYS A 82 -14.03 3.92 -12.87
C LYS A 82 -13.07 3.19 -13.83
N THR A 83 -12.82 3.75 -15.01
CA THR A 83 -11.85 3.22 -15.97
C THR A 83 -10.44 3.26 -15.38
N MET A 84 -10.01 4.37 -14.80
CA MET A 84 -8.72 4.47 -14.10
C MET A 84 -8.57 3.43 -12.98
N ARG A 85 -9.64 3.22 -12.20
CA ARG A 85 -9.65 2.17 -11.17
C ARG A 85 -9.48 0.77 -11.75
N ARG A 86 -10.09 0.48 -12.90
CA ARG A 86 -9.92 -0.82 -13.58
C ARG A 86 -8.49 -0.98 -14.11
N ILE A 87 -7.95 0.06 -14.72
CA ILE A 87 -6.56 0.12 -15.21
C ILE A 87 -5.59 -0.16 -14.08
N SER A 88 -5.68 0.56 -12.95
CA SER A 88 -4.83 0.35 -11.78
C SER A 88 -4.84 -1.11 -11.28
N LYS A 89 -6.03 -1.74 -11.24
CA LYS A 89 -6.16 -3.14 -10.84
C LYS A 89 -5.52 -4.11 -11.83
N SER A 90 -5.62 -3.86 -13.13
CA SER A 90 -4.99 -4.70 -14.15
C SER A 90 -3.47 -4.59 -14.09
N LEU A 91 -2.93 -3.35 -14.01
CA LEU A 91 -1.49 -3.12 -13.86
C LEU A 91 -0.94 -3.73 -12.57
N SER A 92 -1.71 -3.71 -11.48
CA SER A 92 -1.31 -4.38 -10.22
C SER A 92 -1.14 -5.90 -10.36
N LYS A 93 -1.81 -6.54 -11.32
CA LYS A 93 -1.61 -7.97 -11.61
C LYS A 93 -0.29 -8.18 -12.36
N VAL A 94 -0.10 -7.42 -13.45
CA VAL A 94 1.14 -7.42 -14.24
C VAL A 94 2.35 -7.16 -13.34
N GLU A 95 2.24 -6.21 -12.41
CA GLU A 95 3.31 -5.92 -11.44
C GLU A 95 3.66 -7.12 -10.56
N GLY A 96 2.65 -7.87 -10.13
CA GLY A 96 2.86 -9.08 -9.34
C GLY A 96 3.60 -10.16 -10.13
N ASP A 97 3.25 -10.33 -11.41
CA ASP A 97 3.91 -11.27 -12.32
C ASP A 97 5.36 -10.87 -12.59
N LEU A 98 5.62 -9.60 -12.97
CA LEU A 98 6.96 -9.10 -13.23
C LEU A 98 7.89 -9.27 -12.03
N ARG A 99 7.44 -8.91 -10.82
CA ARG A 99 8.24 -9.07 -9.60
C ARG A 99 8.58 -10.52 -9.29
N ALA A 100 7.66 -11.45 -9.55
CA ALA A 100 7.94 -12.87 -9.36
C ALA A 100 8.96 -13.38 -10.37
N TYR A 101 8.84 -12.98 -11.65
CA TYR A 101 9.82 -13.34 -12.67
C TYR A 101 11.20 -12.73 -12.38
N ASP A 102 11.31 -11.49 -11.89
CA ASP A 102 12.57 -10.90 -11.47
C ASP A 102 13.25 -11.66 -10.34
N LEU A 103 12.46 -12.15 -9.39
CA LEU A 103 12.97 -12.94 -8.28
C LEU A 103 13.49 -14.30 -8.75
N ILE A 104 12.73 -14.97 -9.62
CA ILE A 104 13.17 -16.23 -10.24
C ILE A 104 14.46 -16.03 -11.03
N ASP A 105 14.51 -14.98 -11.86
CA ASP A 105 15.65 -14.65 -12.71
C ASP A 105 16.91 -14.43 -11.85
N LYS A 106 16.82 -13.64 -10.78
CA LYS A 106 17.93 -13.44 -9.83
C LYS A 106 18.43 -14.75 -9.20
N GLU A 107 17.52 -15.65 -8.83
CA GLU A 107 17.88 -16.89 -8.15
C GLU A 107 18.41 -17.99 -9.09
N ILE A 108 18.00 -17.97 -10.35
CA ILE A 108 18.49 -18.88 -11.39
C ILE A 108 19.81 -18.39 -11.99
N LEU A 109 19.93 -17.09 -12.29
CA LEU A 109 21.13 -16.47 -12.88
C LEU A 109 22.36 -16.55 -11.96
N ASN A 110 22.16 -16.66 -10.64
CA ASN A 110 23.26 -16.75 -9.67
C ASN A 110 23.92 -18.15 -9.60
N LYS A 111 23.68 -19.06 -10.56
CA LYS A 111 24.25 -20.42 -10.55
C LYS A 111 25.17 -20.71 -11.73
N LYS A 112 26.44 -21.02 -11.42
CA LYS A 112 27.31 -21.83 -12.29
C LYS A 112 26.93 -23.31 -12.12
N GLY A 113 25.94 -23.77 -12.89
CA GLY A 113 25.58 -25.19 -12.94
C GLY A 113 26.62 -26.05 -13.68
N SER A 114 26.44 -27.38 -13.61
CA SER A 114 27.19 -28.32 -14.46
C SER A 114 26.90 -28.04 -15.94
N SER A 115 27.78 -28.42 -16.87
CA SER A 115 27.62 -28.13 -18.31
C SER A 115 26.29 -28.65 -18.90
N ARG A 116 25.75 -29.75 -18.36
CA ARG A 116 24.44 -30.31 -18.74
C ARG A 116 23.27 -29.46 -18.25
N ASP A 117 23.36 -28.91 -17.03
CA ASP A 117 22.33 -28.02 -16.47
C ASP A 117 22.30 -26.66 -17.18
N GLN A 118 23.42 -26.20 -17.74
CA GLN A 118 23.51 -24.89 -18.39
C GLN A 118 22.58 -24.73 -19.59
N ASN A 119 22.39 -25.78 -20.41
CA ASN A 119 21.47 -25.70 -21.55
C ASN A 119 20.00 -25.62 -21.09
N HIS A 120 19.62 -26.35 -20.05
CA HIS A 120 18.27 -26.30 -19.49
C HIS A 120 18.01 -24.96 -18.79
N ILE A 121 18.98 -24.45 -18.02
CA ILE A 121 18.93 -23.12 -17.40
C ILE A 121 18.76 -22.04 -18.48
N LYS A 122 19.56 -22.06 -19.54
CA LYS A 122 19.47 -21.10 -20.65
C LYS A 122 18.12 -21.15 -21.38
N ASN A 123 17.56 -22.36 -21.57
CA ASN A 123 16.23 -22.51 -22.14
C ASN A 123 15.15 -21.90 -21.24
N PHE A 124 15.27 -22.10 -19.92
CA PHE A 124 14.33 -21.50 -18.97
C PHE A 124 14.48 -19.97 -18.87
N GLU A 125 15.70 -19.45 -18.87
CA GLU A 125 15.98 -18.00 -18.96
C GLU A 125 15.30 -17.38 -20.19
N ASN A 126 15.37 -18.04 -21.34
CA ASN A 126 14.67 -17.59 -22.54
C ASN A 126 13.15 -17.57 -22.34
N ILE A 127 12.58 -18.60 -21.69
CA ILE A 127 11.15 -18.62 -21.36
C ILE A 127 10.78 -17.44 -20.44
N LEU A 128 11.57 -17.19 -19.39
CA LEU A 128 11.35 -16.07 -18.47
C LEU A 128 11.40 -14.73 -19.21
N LYS A 129 12.41 -14.54 -20.08
CA LYS A 129 12.57 -13.34 -20.89
C LYS A 129 11.38 -13.09 -21.80
N VAL A 130 10.91 -14.12 -22.51
CA VAL A 130 9.72 -14.03 -23.38
C VAL A 130 8.48 -13.69 -22.55
N ARG A 131 8.31 -14.29 -21.37
CA ARG A 131 7.17 -13.98 -20.49
C ARG A 131 7.20 -12.54 -19.97
N LYS A 132 8.37 -12.03 -19.55
CA LYS A 132 8.53 -10.62 -19.15
C LYS A 132 8.19 -9.67 -20.29
N GLN A 133 8.66 -9.96 -21.51
CA GLN A 133 8.31 -9.17 -22.70
C GLN A 133 6.80 -9.19 -22.99
N ASN A 134 6.14 -10.33 -22.88
CA ASN A 134 4.70 -10.44 -23.06
C ASN A 134 3.92 -9.64 -22.01
N LEU A 135 4.36 -9.64 -20.74
CA LEU A 135 3.76 -8.83 -19.68
C LEU A 135 3.91 -7.33 -19.93
N LEU A 136 5.07 -6.89 -20.42
CA LEU A 136 5.30 -5.50 -20.80
C LEU A 136 4.42 -5.08 -22.00
N SER A 137 4.22 -5.99 -22.95
CA SER A 137 3.26 -5.78 -24.06
C SER A 137 1.81 -5.70 -23.56
N GLU A 138 1.43 -6.57 -22.62
CA GLU A 138 0.12 -6.52 -21.96
C GLU A 138 -0.07 -5.17 -21.24
N SER A 139 0.92 -4.70 -20.47
CA SER A 139 0.82 -3.39 -19.83
C SER A 139 0.73 -2.26 -20.83
N ASN A 140 1.41 -2.30 -21.98
CA ASN A 140 1.21 -1.29 -23.03
C ASN A 140 -0.24 -1.24 -23.51
N SER A 141 -0.86 -2.39 -23.78
CA SER A 141 -2.27 -2.46 -24.18
C SER A 141 -3.23 -1.92 -23.10
N ILE A 142 -2.86 -2.04 -21.82
CA ILE A 142 -3.62 -1.49 -20.69
C ILE A 142 -3.40 0.03 -20.60
N ILE A 143 -2.16 0.50 -20.72
CA ILE A 143 -1.77 1.91 -20.60
C ILE A 143 -2.33 2.74 -21.76
N GLN A 144 -2.39 2.22 -22.98
CA GLN A 144 -3.05 2.89 -24.11
C GLN A 144 -4.48 3.34 -23.79
N LYS A 145 -5.19 2.60 -22.92
CA LYS A 145 -6.55 2.97 -22.51
C LYS A 145 -6.58 4.28 -21.72
N ILE A 146 -5.47 4.70 -21.09
CA ILE A 146 -5.37 5.97 -20.34
C ILE A 146 -5.55 7.17 -21.27
N GLU A 147 -5.10 7.08 -22.52
CA GLU A 147 -5.24 8.18 -23.50
C GLU A 147 -6.72 8.56 -23.69
N SER A 148 -7.60 7.56 -23.72
CA SER A 148 -9.05 7.71 -23.88
C SER A 148 -9.78 8.21 -22.61
N VAL A 149 -9.12 8.27 -21.46
CA VAL A 149 -9.73 8.70 -20.21
C VAL A 149 -9.69 10.22 -20.13
N ASN A 150 -10.85 10.89 -20.08
CA ASN A 150 -10.87 12.34 -19.95
C ASN A 150 -10.58 12.80 -18.51
N LEU A 151 -10.04 14.00 -18.39
CA LEU A 151 -9.89 14.65 -17.08
C LEU A 151 -11.30 14.79 -16.48
N PRO A 152 -11.56 14.26 -15.28
CA PRO A 152 -12.87 14.39 -14.67
C PRO A 152 -13.14 15.87 -14.37
N ILE A 153 -14.32 16.35 -14.78
CA ILE A 153 -14.82 17.65 -14.32
C ILE A 153 -15.21 17.47 -12.86
N ILE A 154 -14.37 18.00 -11.97
CA ILE A 154 -14.64 18.11 -10.54
C ILE A 154 -15.34 19.46 -10.37
N ASP A 155 -16.66 19.44 -10.50
CA ASP A 155 -17.49 20.64 -10.37
C ASP A 155 -17.40 21.21 -8.94
N MET A 156 -17.51 22.55 -8.82
CA MET A 156 -17.37 23.32 -7.57
C MET A 156 -18.45 23.01 -6.52
N GLN A 157 -19.37 22.08 -6.79
CA GLN A 157 -20.38 21.59 -5.83
C GLN A 157 -19.79 20.74 -4.69
N PHE A 158 -18.47 20.62 -4.60
CA PHE A 158 -17.81 20.00 -3.46
C PHE A 158 -17.77 20.98 -2.28
N ASP A 159 -18.85 20.97 -1.50
CA ASP A 159 -19.02 21.86 -0.35
C ASP A 159 -18.17 21.43 0.88
N ASP A 160 -17.95 22.40 1.77
CA ASP A 160 -17.19 22.27 3.02
C ASP A 160 -17.66 21.09 3.87
N ARG A 161 -18.98 20.88 3.91
CA ARG A 161 -19.63 19.80 4.65
C ARG A 161 -19.29 18.43 4.06
N SER A 162 -19.27 18.31 2.73
CA SER A 162 -18.87 17.08 2.04
C SER A 162 -17.40 16.77 2.27
N LEU A 163 -16.52 17.76 2.16
CA LEU A 163 -15.09 17.59 2.47
C LEU A 163 -14.88 17.10 3.90
N HIS A 164 -15.43 17.82 4.87
CA HIS A 164 -15.28 17.50 6.29
C HIS A 164 -15.76 16.06 6.59
N LYS A 165 -16.92 15.66 6.04
CA LYS A 165 -17.44 14.30 6.17
C LYS A 165 -16.51 13.24 5.57
N ARG A 166 -15.87 13.56 4.43
CA ARG A 166 -14.91 12.65 3.77
C ARG A 166 -13.61 12.55 4.56
N THR A 167 -13.04 13.66 5.00
CA THR A 167 -11.82 13.69 5.82
C THR A 167 -12.03 12.92 7.13
N LYS A 168 -13.12 13.18 7.86
CA LYS A 168 -13.48 12.42 9.07
C LYS A 168 -13.61 10.92 8.82
N LYS A 169 -14.18 10.52 7.67
CA LYS A 169 -14.30 9.11 7.29
C LYS A 169 -12.95 8.48 6.95
N LEU A 170 -12.02 9.24 6.35
CA LEU A 170 -10.66 8.78 6.08
C LEU A 170 -9.86 8.62 7.38
N SER A 171 -9.93 9.59 8.31
CA SER A 171 -9.31 9.49 9.63
C SER A 171 -9.85 8.31 10.44
N ALA A 172 -11.17 8.11 10.48
CA ALA A 172 -11.74 6.92 11.12
C ALA A 172 -11.30 5.60 10.45
N ASN A 173 -11.05 5.63 9.14
CA ASN A 173 -10.51 4.49 8.42
C ASN A 173 -9.03 4.23 8.76
N VAL A 174 -8.23 5.27 8.99
CA VAL A 174 -6.86 5.16 9.53
C VAL A 174 -6.89 4.39 10.85
N ASP A 175 -7.70 4.83 11.82
CA ASP A 175 -7.77 4.17 13.13
C ASP A 175 -8.21 2.70 13.00
N LYS A 176 -9.19 2.43 12.15
CA LYS A 176 -9.66 1.06 11.87
C LYS A 176 -8.57 0.21 11.22
N LEU A 177 -7.82 0.76 10.27
CA LEU A 177 -6.73 0.07 9.61
C LEU A 177 -5.59 -0.19 10.60
N THR A 178 -5.17 0.80 11.37
CA THR A 178 -4.12 0.67 12.40
C THR A 178 -4.48 -0.39 13.44
N ARG A 179 -5.70 -0.34 14.00
CA ARG A 179 -6.19 -1.38 14.93
C ARG A 179 -6.26 -2.75 14.26
N GLY A 180 -6.72 -2.80 13.01
CA GLY A 180 -6.84 -4.04 12.24
C GLY A 180 -5.52 -4.65 11.79
N ILE A 181 -4.47 -3.84 11.63
CA ILE A 181 -3.08 -4.26 11.42
C ILE A 181 -2.54 -4.79 12.74
N GLY A 182 -2.62 -4.03 13.84
CA GLY A 182 -2.16 -4.46 15.17
C GLY A 182 -2.78 -5.79 15.62
N LYS A 183 -4.10 -5.95 15.49
CA LYS A 183 -4.78 -7.23 15.82
C LYS A 183 -4.31 -8.40 14.96
N LYS A 184 -3.91 -8.16 13.71
CA LYS A 184 -3.40 -9.22 12.84
C LYS A 184 -1.96 -9.55 13.18
N VAL A 185 -1.12 -8.53 13.35
CA VAL A 185 0.26 -8.60 13.81
C VAL A 185 0.37 -9.41 15.11
N MET A 186 -0.48 -9.15 16.10
CA MET A 186 -0.51 -9.91 17.36
C MET A 186 -0.90 -11.40 17.19
N LYS A 187 -1.66 -11.75 16.15
CA LYS A 187 -1.90 -13.18 15.82
C LYS A 187 -0.67 -13.85 15.20
N PHE A 188 0.28 -13.07 14.72
CA PHE A 188 1.56 -13.57 14.25
C PHE A 188 2.62 -13.66 15.36
N ASP A 189 2.34 -13.08 16.52
CA ASP A 189 3.22 -13.01 17.70
C ASP A 189 3.17 -14.30 18.54
N SER A 190 2.04 -15.01 18.54
CA SER A 190 1.95 -16.35 19.13
C SER A 190 2.77 -17.35 18.32
N ASP A 191 3.57 -18.20 18.99
CA ASP A 191 4.61 -19.16 18.53
C ASP A 191 4.31 -20.10 17.33
N ASN A 192 3.24 -19.88 16.57
CA ASN A 192 2.69 -20.75 15.54
C ASN A 192 2.99 -20.35 14.08
N ILE A 193 3.97 -19.47 13.81
CA ILE A 193 4.43 -19.21 12.43
C ILE A 193 5.88 -19.63 12.27
N ILE A 194 6.10 -20.93 12.39
CA ILE A 194 7.20 -21.55 11.67
C ILE A 194 6.55 -22.60 10.76
N VAL A 195 6.84 -22.48 9.46
CA VAL A 195 6.51 -23.37 8.34
C VAL A 195 5.30 -22.96 7.44
N PRO A 196 5.57 -22.41 6.24
CA PRO A 196 4.59 -22.08 5.23
C PRO A 196 4.25 -23.31 4.37
N LYS A 197 3.41 -24.21 4.88
CA LYS A 197 2.64 -25.12 4.00
C LYS A 197 1.14 -24.82 4.00
N ASN A 198 0.70 -23.87 4.82
CA ASN A 198 -0.72 -23.56 4.96
C ASN A 198 -1.13 -22.37 4.07
N ASN A 199 -1.93 -22.66 3.04
CA ASN A 199 -2.54 -21.67 2.14
C ASN A 199 -3.27 -20.53 2.88
N ASN A 200 -3.73 -20.74 4.11
CA ASN A 200 -4.40 -19.71 4.91
C ASN A 200 -3.44 -18.64 5.44
N VAL A 201 -2.18 -18.97 5.73
CA VAL A 201 -1.17 -18.02 6.22
C VAL A 201 -0.79 -17.05 5.10
N SER A 202 -0.48 -17.56 3.90
CA SER A 202 -0.20 -16.74 2.71
C SER A 202 -1.36 -15.78 2.37
N LYS A 203 -2.61 -16.25 2.42
CA LYS A 203 -3.80 -15.39 2.27
C LYS A 203 -3.88 -14.29 3.34
N ASN A 204 -3.48 -14.57 4.57
CA ASN A 204 -3.50 -13.59 5.66
C ASN A 204 -2.42 -12.52 5.52
N ILE A 205 -1.22 -12.91 5.09
CA ILE A 205 -0.09 -12.05 4.73
C ILE A 205 -0.48 -11.11 3.60
N PHE A 206 -1.03 -11.62 2.50
CA PHE A 206 -1.55 -10.79 1.40
C PHE A 206 -2.62 -9.78 1.84
N LYS A 207 -3.56 -10.21 2.68
CA LYS A 207 -4.58 -9.31 3.25
C LYS A 207 -3.96 -8.25 4.18
N LEU A 208 -2.85 -8.56 4.86
CA LEU A 208 -2.14 -7.61 5.72
C LEU A 208 -1.37 -6.60 4.86
N GLN A 209 -0.65 -7.05 3.83
CA GLN A 209 0.05 -6.20 2.86
C GLN A 209 -0.89 -5.14 2.28
N LYS A 210 -2.06 -5.56 1.80
CA LYS A 210 -3.10 -4.66 1.26
C LYS A 210 -3.63 -3.66 2.30
N ARG A 211 -3.65 -4.02 3.59
CA ARG A 211 -4.07 -3.08 4.65
C ARG A 211 -2.99 -2.04 4.92
N CYS A 212 -1.71 -2.43 4.93
CA CYS A 212 -0.60 -1.50 5.07
C CYS A 212 -0.51 -0.54 3.88
N GLU A 213 -0.71 -1.04 2.65
CA GLU A 213 -0.77 -0.20 1.44
C GLU A 213 -1.90 0.83 1.54
N LYS A 214 -3.11 0.37 1.92
CA LYS A 214 -4.26 1.25 2.14
C LYS A 214 -3.99 2.31 3.19
N LEU A 215 -3.36 1.94 4.30
CA LEU A 215 -3.05 2.86 5.38
C LEU A 215 -2.03 3.91 4.92
N LYS A 216 -0.95 3.49 4.26
CA LYS A 216 0.07 4.37 3.67
C LYS A 216 -0.58 5.42 2.76
N LEU A 217 -1.36 4.97 1.79
CA LEU A 217 -1.99 5.86 0.81
C LEU A 217 -3.07 6.75 1.42
N THR A 218 -3.78 6.26 2.45
CA THR A 218 -4.75 7.11 3.17
C THR A 218 -4.06 8.20 3.98
N LEU A 219 -2.94 7.90 4.62
CA LEU A 219 -2.16 8.88 5.38
C LEU A 219 -1.54 9.93 4.45
N ASP A 220 -0.99 9.51 3.31
CA ASP A 220 -0.46 10.41 2.27
C ASP A 220 -1.53 11.37 1.71
N ILE A 221 -2.79 10.94 1.60
CA ILE A 221 -3.90 11.86 1.28
C ILE A 221 -4.10 12.89 2.37
N LEU A 222 -4.14 12.45 3.63
CA LEU A 222 -4.47 13.31 4.77
C LEU A 222 -3.38 14.35 5.04
N THR A 223 -2.11 14.05 4.78
CA THR A 223 -0.99 15.01 4.93
C THR A 223 -1.04 16.14 3.89
N HIS A 224 -1.64 15.88 2.73
CA HIS A 224 -1.77 16.85 1.64
C HIS A 224 -3.10 17.62 1.64
N LEU A 225 -3.97 17.40 2.64
CA LEU A 225 -5.20 18.18 2.77
C LEU A 225 -4.95 19.49 3.54
N PRO A 226 -5.68 20.56 3.19
CA PRO A 226 -5.63 21.81 3.93
C PRO A 226 -6.06 21.61 5.38
N GLN A 227 -5.40 22.31 6.29
CA GLN A 227 -5.64 22.20 7.73
C GLN A 227 -7.06 22.69 8.07
N GLN A 228 -7.98 21.78 8.39
CA GLN A 228 -9.24 22.15 9.04
C GLN A 228 -9.00 22.21 10.56
N SER A 229 -9.27 23.37 11.17
CA SER A 229 -9.01 23.65 12.59
C SER A 229 -9.66 22.66 13.57
N ASP A 230 -10.80 22.09 13.20
CA ASP A 230 -11.55 21.12 14.03
C ASP A 230 -10.99 19.69 13.95
N ILE A 231 -9.97 19.46 13.12
CA ILE A 231 -9.27 18.17 12.98
C ILE A 231 -7.94 18.19 13.77
N ARG A 232 -7.61 19.31 14.46
CA ARG A 232 -6.40 19.42 15.31
C ARG A 232 -6.36 18.42 16.47
N ASP A 233 -7.50 17.90 16.93
CA ASP A 233 -7.52 16.93 18.03
C ASP A 233 -7.01 15.53 17.61
N GLY A 234 -6.85 15.27 16.31
CA GLY A 234 -6.16 14.08 15.80
C GLY A 234 -4.80 14.50 15.22
N GLY A 235 -3.73 14.38 16.00
CA GLY A 235 -2.36 14.84 15.69
C GLY A 235 -1.66 14.17 14.49
N TYR A 236 -2.30 14.12 13.32
CA TYR A 236 -1.80 13.41 12.14
C TYR A 236 -0.56 14.04 11.52
N GLN A 237 -0.32 15.35 11.74
CA GLN A 237 0.91 16.04 11.31
C GLN A 237 2.15 15.69 12.17
N ASN A 238 1.97 15.17 13.40
CA ASN A 238 3.09 14.74 14.26
C ASN A 238 3.20 13.22 14.43
N THR A 239 2.15 12.44 14.12
CA THR A 239 2.24 10.96 13.99
C THR A 239 2.99 10.49 12.75
N GLU A 240 3.56 11.42 11.99
CA GLU A 240 4.14 11.23 10.66
C GLU A 240 5.31 10.23 10.64
N ASN A 241 6.03 10.00 11.74
CA ASN A 241 7.29 9.26 11.64
C ASN A 241 7.23 7.76 11.97
N VAL A 242 6.64 7.32 13.08
CA VAL A 242 6.87 5.93 13.51
C VAL A 242 5.87 4.94 12.89
N VAL A 243 4.57 5.24 12.93
CA VAL A 243 3.53 4.33 12.41
C VAL A 243 3.64 4.20 10.88
N ILE A 244 3.89 5.31 10.17
CA ILE A 244 4.08 5.30 8.72
C ILE A 244 5.36 4.56 8.33
N LYS A 245 6.50 4.83 9.00
CA LYS A 245 7.75 4.10 8.74
C LYS A 245 7.59 2.61 9.02
N ASN A 246 6.96 2.23 10.14
CA ASN A 246 6.72 0.82 10.47
C ASN A 246 5.76 0.16 9.48
N CYS A 247 4.68 0.84 9.07
CA CYS A 247 3.77 0.32 8.05
C CYS A 247 4.44 0.19 6.68
N ASN A 248 5.33 1.11 6.32
CA ASN A 248 6.12 1.03 5.08
C ASN A 248 7.09 -0.16 5.12
N LYS A 249 7.79 -0.35 6.24
CA LYS A 249 8.68 -1.50 6.44
C LYS A 249 7.90 -2.82 6.37
N ILE A 250 6.78 -2.92 7.09
CA ILE A 250 5.88 -4.10 7.06
C ILE A 250 5.35 -4.33 5.65
N HIS A 251 4.91 -3.28 4.94
CA HIS A 251 4.39 -3.41 3.59
C HIS A 251 5.44 -3.94 2.61
N ARG A 252 6.66 -3.40 2.63
CA ARG A 252 7.78 -3.86 1.81
C ARG A 252 8.10 -5.33 2.09
N LEU A 253 8.23 -5.68 3.36
CA LEU A 253 8.54 -7.05 3.76
C LEU A 253 7.46 -8.05 3.35
N LEU A 254 6.18 -7.68 3.51
CA LEU A 254 5.06 -8.50 3.04
C LEU A 254 4.97 -8.57 1.50
N GLN A 255 5.42 -7.54 0.80
CA GLN A 255 5.52 -7.53 -0.66
C GLN A 255 6.59 -8.51 -1.14
N ASP A 256 7.75 -8.55 -0.47
CA ASP A 256 8.81 -9.52 -0.72
C ASP A 256 8.26 -10.94 -0.49
N ILE A 257 7.65 -11.21 0.68
CA ILE A 257 7.07 -12.51 1.02
C ILE A 257 6.03 -12.97 -0.03
N ASN A 258 5.18 -12.07 -0.52
CA ASN A 258 4.18 -12.43 -1.54
C ASN A 258 4.82 -12.69 -2.90
N SER A 259 5.84 -11.93 -3.28
CA SER A 259 6.58 -12.13 -4.53
C SER A 259 7.31 -13.47 -4.50
N ILE A 260 7.94 -13.80 -3.36
CA ILE A 260 8.61 -15.09 -3.11
C ILE A 260 7.61 -16.25 -3.19
N ASN A 261 6.49 -16.18 -2.47
CA ASN A 261 5.46 -17.23 -2.52
C ASN A 261 4.95 -17.49 -3.95
N TYR A 262 4.80 -16.42 -4.74
CA TYR A 262 4.33 -16.54 -6.11
C TYR A 262 5.41 -17.10 -7.04
N ALA A 263 6.67 -16.66 -6.89
CA ALA A 263 7.82 -17.22 -7.57
C ALA A 263 7.96 -18.73 -7.31
N THR A 264 7.86 -19.17 -6.04
CA THR A 264 7.86 -20.58 -5.67
C THR A 264 6.73 -21.36 -6.35
N SER A 265 5.54 -20.77 -6.47
CA SER A 265 4.41 -21.40 -7.18
C SER A 265 4.71 -21.56 -8.67
N LEU A 266 5.29 -20.55 -9.32
CA LEU A 266 5.66 -20.60 -10.74
C LEU A 266 6.75 -21.63 -11.00
N LEU A 267 7.78 -21.70 -10.15
CA LEU A 267 8.85 -22.69 -10.25
C LEU A 267 8.33 -24.12 -10.10
N LYS A 268 7.45 -24.36 -9.13
CA LYS A 268 6.81 -25.69 -8.94
C LYS A 268 5.94 -26.10 -10.13
N GLN A 269 5.33 -25.14 -10.83
CA GLN A 269 4.56 -25.40 -12.05
C GLN A 269 5.45 -25.65 -13.27
N ALA A 270 6.66 -25.07 -13.30
CA ALA A 270 7.58 -25.20 -14.42
C ALA A 270 8.21 -26.59 -14.54
N GLY A 271 8.29 -27.36 -13.45
CA GLY A 271 8.73 -28.75 -13.47
C GLY A 271 9.48 -29.17 -12.20
N SER A 272 9.87 -30.44 -12.14
CA SER A 272 10.59 -31.04 -11.01
C SER A 272 12.08 -31.28 -11.30
N GLU A 273 12.64 -30.58 -12.29
CA GLU A 273 14.05 -30.72 -12.64
C GLU A 273 14.94 -30.29 -11.47
N HIS A 274 16.08 -30.96 -11.28
CA HIS A 274 16.91 -30.81 -10.09
C HIS A 274 17.42 -29.36 -9.88
N TYR A 275 17.73 -28.64 -10.96
CA TYR A 275 18.13 -27.23 -10.86
C TYR A 275 16.98 -26.30 -10.46
N MET A 276 15.73 -26.62 -10.84
CA MET A 276 14.51 -25.93 -10.40
C MET A 276 14.24 -26.20 -8.93
N MET A 277 14.39 -27.44 -8.48
CA MET A 277 14.23 -27.79 -7.06
C MET A 277 15.25 -27.04 -6.18
N LYS A 278 16.51 -26.96 -6.61
CA LYS A 278 17.51 -26.13 -5.91
C LYS A 278 17.19 -24.63 -5.95
N ALA A 279 16.46 -24.14 -6.96
CA ALA A 279 16.01 -22.74 -7.00
C ALA A 279 14.84 -22.54 -6.02
N VAL A 280 13.90 -23.49 -5.99
CA VAL A 280 12.79 -23.54 -5.03
C VAL A 280 13.31 -23.55 -3.59
N ASP A 281 14.30 -24.37 -3.28
CA ASP A 281 14.87 -24.45 -1.92
C ASP A 281 15.46 -23.11 -1.48
N LYS A 282 16.25 -22.46 -2.33
CA LYS A 282 16.85 -21.15 -2.03
C LYS A 282 15.80 -20.04 -1.89
N VAL A 283 14.81 -20.01 -2.77
CA VAL A 283 13.67 -19.09 -2.68
C VAL A 283 12.87 -19.34 -1.39
N ASN A 284 12.79 -20.59 -0.92
CA ASN A 284 12.15 -20.92 0.36
C ASN A 284 13.01 -20.53 1.57
N ASP A 285 14.33 -20.57 1.48
CA ASP A 285 15.21 -20.09 2.56
C ASP A 285 15.04 -18.57 2.74
N ASP A 286 15.02 -17.82 1.64
CA ASP A 286 14.71 -16.39 1.63
C ASP A 286 13.30 -16.12 2.18
N LEU A 287 12.32 -16.96 1.85
CA LEU A 287 10.97 -16.88 2.40
C LEU A 287 10.98 -16.99 3.92
N GLN A 288 11.69 -17.97 4.46
CA GLN A 288 11.79 -18.19 5.90
C GLN A 288 12.46 -17.00 6.59
N GLU A 289 13.53 -16.48 6.02
CA GLU A 289 14.24 -15.32 6.55
C GLU A 289 13.34 -14.07 6.58
N LYS A 290 12.63 -13.79 5.48
CA LYS A 290 11.69 -12.67 5.42
C LYS A 290 10.50 -12.85 6.37
N GLN A 291 10.04 -14.09 6.59
CA GLN A 291 9.01 -14.40 7.58
C GLN A 291 9.51 -14.16 9.01
N ARG A 292 10.76 -14.55 9.34
CA ARG A 292 11.38 -14.25 10.63
C ARG A 292 11.47 -12.74 10.88
N GLN A 293 12.01 -11.99 9.92
CA GLN A 293 12.06 -10.52 9.98
C GLN A 293 10.67 -9.92 10.22
N PHE A 294 9.63 -10.51 9.62
CA PHE A 294 8.26 -10.04 9.77
C PHE A 294 7.73 -10.31 11.18
N ILE A 295 8.02 -11.50 11.74
CA ILE A 295 7.65 -11.87 13.12
C ILE A 295 8.38 -10.96 14.12
N ASP A 296 9.67 -10.70 13.95
CA ASP A 296 10.43 -9.84 14.85
C ASP A 296 9.91 -8.38 14.80
N MET A 297 9.59 -7.89 13.61
CA MET A 297 8.91 -6.61 13.45
C MET A 297 7.54 -6.58 14.14
N CYS A 298 6.82 -7.71 14.16
CA CYS A 298 5.53 -7.84 14.83
C CYS A 298 5.67 -7.80 16.35
N LYS A 299 6.65 -8.51 16.92
CA LYS A 299 6.98 -8.51 18.36
C LYS A 299 7.27 -7.10 18.88
N HIS A 300 8.16 -6.37 18.20
CA HIS A 300 8.47 -4.99 18.56
C HIS A 300 7.28 -4.02 18.40
N PHE A 301 6.33 -4.33 17.52
CA PHE A 301 5.09 -3.56 17.39
C PHE A 301 4.13 -3.79 18.57
N SER A 302 4.12 -4.99 19.14
CA SER A 302 3.36 -5.35 20.35
C SER A 302 3.96 -4.71 21.61
N GLU A 303 5.29 -4.78 21.78
CA GLU A 303 6.04 -4.27 22.95
C GLU A 303 5.98 -2.75 23.09
N ASN A 304 6.10 -2.02 21.97
CA ASN A 304 5.99 -0.55 21.99
C ASN A 304 4.59 -0.05 22.38
N LYS A 305 3.58 -0.93 22.32
CA LYS A 305 2.20 -0.60 22.69
C LYS A 305 1.92 -0.85 24.18
N THR A 306 2.64 -1.77 24.82
CA THR A 306 2.55 -2.04 26.27
C THR A 306 3.33 -1.04 27.10
N ALA A 307 4.49 -0.55 26.62
CA ALA A 307 5.25 0.52 27.29
C ALA A 307 4.41 1.81 27.47
N SER A 308 3.67 2.22 26.44
CA SER A 308 2.79 3.40 26.46
C SER A 308 1.62 3.32 27.47
N VAL A 309 1.27 2.15 27.99
CA VAL A 309 0.14 1.98 28.92
C VAL A 309 0.60 1.93 30.39
N ASN A 310 1.86 1.59 30.65
CA ASN A 310 2.37 1.47 32.01
C ASN A 310 2.90 2.79 32.60
N ASP A 311 3.19 3.79 31.76
CA ASP A 311 3.66 5.11 32.21
C ASP A 311 2.53 6.05 32.68
N THR A 312 1.31 5.56 32.86
CA THR A 312 0.17 6.32 33.43
C THR A 312 -0.33 5.75 34.77
N LYS A 313 0.54 5.13 35.56
CA LYS A 313 0.30 4.99 37.00
C LYS A 313 0.86 6.22 37.70
N ILE A 314 -0.02 7.19 37.93
CA ILE A 314 0.24 8.31 38.84
C ILE A 314 0.41 7.73 40.24
N ASP A 315 1.61 7.90 40.80
CA ASP A 315 1.88 7.72 42.22
C ASP A 315 0.92 8.59 43.04
N THR A 316 -0.08 7.94 43.66
CA THR A 316 -0.78 8.54 44.79
C THR A 316 0.14 8.52 46.00
N GLN A 317 0.64 9.70 46.39
CA GLN A 317 1.29 9.89 47.69
C GLN A 317 0.33 9.53 48.84
N PRO A 318 0.84 8.92 49.93
CA PRO A 318 0.05 8.65 51.11
C PRO A 318 -0.22 9.96 51.88
N LYS A 319 -1.48 10.20 52.22
CA LYS A 319 -1.86 11.25 53.16
C LYS A 319 -1.40 10.83 54.56
N ASN A 320 -0.51 11.60 55.16
CA ASN A 320 -0.22 11.50 56.58
C ASN A 320 -1.42 12.01 57.40
N VAL A 321 -1.64 11.31 58.50
CA VAL A 321 -2.68 11.48 59.54
C VAL A 321 -2.56 12.82 60.23
#